data_AF-A0A7Z2T6M3-F1
#
_entry.id   AF-A0A7Z2T6M3-F1
#
_cell.length_a   1.000
_cell.length_b   1.000
_cell.length_c   1.000
_cell.angle_alpha   90.00
_cell.angle_beta   90.00
_cell.angle_gamma   90.00
#
_symmetry.space_group_name_H-M   'P 1'
#
loop_
_entity.id
_entity.type
_entity.pdbx_description
1 polymer ?
#
loop_
_entity_poly.entity_id
_entity_poly.type
_entity_poly.pdbx_seq_one_letter_code
_entity_poly.pdbx_strand_id
1 'polypeptide(L)'
;MSIRVNKSHQGVLLQDFGRFGQAHIGVTTGGPADTYAYSWANKLLNNPINSSVIEMTLGQASFTVQQSTWFAISGADLNATLDTQPLQNWSSFYAMKGQVINFKLPRNGLRGYLAVSGGFAAPDTLGSASTVVRDKLGGLRGNGSSIGTGDELAFRTKISRSDYSTQSVSFRFVPDYNRPIHLRIIPGYQVKQFSPAALSHFYQQEYIVSKDSNRMGYRFEGRGIDAPNQGILSEGLALGSIQITPDGLPIVMLCDHQTIGGYPKVGCVSQVDLPRLAQARPGQSVYFQPGVLKELQAAWCQWALFFGY
;
A
#
# COMPACT_ATOMS: atom_id res chain seq x y z
N MET A 1 9.28 17.72 -17.80
CA MET A 1 10.41 17.00 -17.15
C MET A 1 9.93 15.60 -16.91
N SER A 2 10.76 14.57 -17.13
CA SER A 2 10.29 13.19 -17.03
C SER A 2 11.36 12.23 -16.54
N ILE A 3 10.90 11.04 -16.16
CA ILE A 3 11.71 9.82 -16.17
C ILE A 3 11.18 8.90 -17.25
N ARG A 4 12.06 8.13 -17.89
CA ARG A 4 11.70 7.10 -18.86
C ARG A 4 11.82 5.73 -18.22
N VAL A 5 10.84 4.87 -18.45
CA VAL A 5 10.82 3.51 -17.90
C VAL A 5 11.62 2.57 -18.79
N ASN A 6 12.71 2.01 -18.26
CA ASN A 6 13.53 1.03 -19.00
C ASN A 6 13.04 -0.41 -18.76
N LYS A 7 12.52 -0.69 -17.56
CA LYS A 7 11.98 -2.01 -17.18
C LYS A 7 10.80 -1.82 -16.24
N SER A 8 9.71 -2.56 -16.49
CA SER A 8 8.51 -2.57 -15.65
C SER A 8 7.77 -3.92 -15.72
N HIS A 9 6.75 -4.07 -14.89
CA HIS A 9 5.80 -5.19 -14.90
C HIS A 9 4.44 -4.74 -14.31
N GLN A 10 3.46 -5.65 -14.26
CA GLN A 10 2.07 -5.37 -13.84
C GLN A 10 1.92 -4.81 -12.41
N GLY A 11 2.95 -4.95 -11.56
CA GLY A 11 2.95 -4.50 -10.17
C GLY A 11 3.60 -3.13 -9.98
N VAL A 12 3.93 -2.42 -11.06
CA VAL A 12 4.44 -1.05 -11.06
C VAL A 12 3.30 -0.11 -11.42
N LEU A 13 2.77 0.59 -10.42
CA LEU A 13 1.54 1.36 -10.51
C LEU A 13 1.78 2.80 -10.06
N LEU A 14 1.05 3.74 -10.66
CA LEU A 14 1.00 5.10 -10.14
C LEU A 14 -0.09 5.20 -9.07
N GLN A 15 0.23 5.76 -7.91
CA GLN A 15 -0.68 5.87 -6.78
C GLN A 15 -0.60 7.26 -6.14
N ASP A 16 -1.75 7.84 -5.82
CA ASP A 16 -1.95 8.91 -4.84
C ASP A 16 -2.81 8.35 -3.68
N PHE A 17 -3.37 9.14 -2.76
CA PHE A 17 -4.22 8.57 -1.69
C PHE A 17 -5.51 7.88 -2.15
N GLY A 18 -5.90 8.05 -3.41
CA GLY A 18 -7.07 7.41 -3.98
C GLY A 18 -8.26 8.34 -4.15
N ARG A 19 -9.32 7.77 -4.74
CA ARG A 19 -10.57 8.43 -5.12
C ARG A 19 -11.63 8.24 -4.03
N PHE A 20 -11.66 9.17 -3.09
CA PHE A 20 -12.65 9.16 -2.01
C PHE A 20 -14.07 9.50 -2.51
N GLY A 21 -15.08 8.99 -1.81
CA GLY A 21 -16.49 9.31 -2.08
C GLY A 21 -17.17 8.52 -3.20
N GLN A 22 -16.45 7.66 -3.93
CA GLN A 22 -16.98 6.98 -5.12
C GLN A 22 -17.62 5.59 -4.86
N ALA A 23 -17.60 5.10 -3.61
CA ALA A 23 -18.08 3.77 -3.28
C ALA A 23 -19.57 3.53 -3.63
N HIS A 24 -20.39 4.59 -3.59
CA HIS A 24 -21.83 4.55 -3.89
C HIS A 24 -22.15 4.22 -5.36
N ILE A 25 -21.20 4.41 -6.28
CA ILE A 25 -21.31 4.00 -7.69
C ILE A 25 -20.51 2.72 -8.01
N GLY A 26 -20.08 1.99 -6.99
CA GLY A 26 -19.34 0.72 -7.17
C GLY A 26 -17.85 0.88 -7.46
N VAL A 27 -17.30 2.09 -7.38
CA VAL A 27 -15.87 2.37 -7.63
C VAL A 27 -15.08 2.33 -6.32
N THR A 28 -13.98 1.58 -6.31
CA THR A 28 -13.10 1.52 -5.14
C THR A 28 -12.22 2.77 -5.01
N THR A 29 -11.79 3.07 -3.78
CA THR A 29 -10.88 4.19 -3.50
C THR A 29 -9.51 4.00 -4.14
N GLY A 30 -8.97 2.78 -4.19
CA GLY A 30 -7.61 2.54 -4.67
C GLY A 30 -6.57 3.15 -3.74
N GLY A 31 -5.47 3.66 -4.30
CA GLY A 31 -4.39 4.29 -3.55
C GLY A 31 -3.27 3.34 -3.13
N PRO A 32 -2.26 3.80 -2.37
CA PRO A 32 -1.14 2.97 -1.95
C PRO A 32 -1.63 1.84 -1.04
N ALA A 33 -1.07 0.65 -1.23
CA ALA A 33 -1.31 -0.48 -0.33
C ALA A 33 -0.70 -0.24 1.07
N ASP A 34 0.51 0.32 1.12
CA ASP A 34 1.19 0.78 2.34
C ASP A 34 1.20 2.31 2.36
N THR A 35 0.18 2.88 3.02
CA THR A 35 0.03 4.33 3.18
C THR A 35 1.16 4.95 4.00
N TYR A 36 1.79 4.20 4.92
CA TYR A 36 2.86 4.71 5.77
C TYR A 36 4.13 4.98 4.96
N ALA A 37 4.56 4.02 4.15
CA ALA A 37 5.70 4.16 3.26
C ALA A 37 5.42 5.23 2.19
N TYR A 38 4.25 5.21 1.57
CA TYR A 38 3.80 6.25 0.63
C TYR A 38 3.95 7.66 1.21
N SER A 39 3.42 7.89 2.42
CA SER A 39 3.45 9.22 3.04
C SER A 39 4.87 9.68 3.37
N TRP A 40 5.75 8.76 3.79
CA TRP A 40 7.16 9.08 4.00
C TRP A 40 7.91 9.42 2.71
N ALA A 41 7.65 8.73 1.60
CA ALA A 41 8.28 9.04 0.31
C ALA A 41 7.98 10.49 -0.11
N ASN A 42 6.74 10.93 0.04
CA ASN A 42 6.35 12.31 -0.22
C ASN A 42 6.91 13.30 0.82
N LYS A 43 6.85 12.96 2.11
CA LYS A 43 7.32 13.84 3.19
C LYS A 43 8.83 14.12 3.13
N LEU A 44 9.64 13.14 2.74
CA LEU A 44 11.09 13.30 2.53
C LEU A 44 11.45 14.36 1.47
N LEU A 45 10.50 14.68 0.58
CA LEU A 45 10.66 15.67 -0.49
C LEU A 45 9.83 16.94 -0.25
N ASN A 46 9.19 17.07 0.93
CA ASN A 46 8.22 18.13 1.22
C ASN A 46 7.11 18.24 0.15
N ASN A 47 6.75 17.13 -0.48
CA ASN A 47 5.65 17.10 -1.43
C ASN A 47 4.31 17.36 -0.72
N PRO A 48 3.32 17.95 -1.41
CA PRO A 48 1.94 17.88 -0.98
C PRO A 48 1.54 16.43 -0.67
N ILE A 49 0.75 16.22 0.38
CA ILE A 49 0.51 14.88 0.93
C ILE A 49 -0.11 13.91 -0.10
N ASN A 50 -0.96 14.41 -0.99
CA ASN A 50 -1.62 13.64 -2.05
C ASN A 50 -0.85 13.61 -3.38
N SER A 51 0.46 13.77 -3.36
CA SER A 51 1.28 13.74 -4.59
C SER A 51 1.44 12.32 -5.10
N SER A 52 1.22 12.12 -6.41
CA SER A 52 1.38 10.80 -7.02
C SER A 52 2.81 10.28 -6.94
N VAL A 53 2.95 9.01 -6.57
CA VAL A 53 4.20 8.25 -6.49
C VAL A 53 4.08 6.95 -7.29
N ILE A 54 5.21 6.30 -7.55
CA ILE A 54 5.23 4.96 -8.14
C ILE A 54 5.28 3.93 -7.00
N GLU A 55 4.28 3.06 -6.92
CA GLU A 55 4.28 1.84 -6.11
C GLU A 55 4.85 0.67 -6.92
N MET A 56 5.79 -0.09 -6.35
CA MET A 56 6.43 -1.24 -6.98
C MET A 56 6.29 -2.48 -6.10
N THR A 57 5.53 -3.46 -6.55
CA THR A 57 5.46 -4.78 -5.91
C THR A 57 6.63 -5.64 -6.37
N LEU A 58 7.47 -6.16 -5.47
CA LEU A 58 8.68 -6.95 -5.76
C LEU A 58 9.78 -6.24 -6.56
N GLY A 59 9.71 -4.91 -6.70
CA GLY A 59 10.72 -4.10 -7.38
C GLY A 59 10.86 -4.45 -8.86
N GLN A 60 12.04 -4.91 -9.29
CA GLN A 60 12.33 -5.29 -10.68
C GLN A 60 11.96 -4.23 -11.74
N ALA A 61 12.09 -2.96 -11.38
CA ALA A 61 11.79 -1.81 -12.22
C ALA A 61 13.04 -0.95 -12.39
N SER A 62 13.14 -0.22 -13.50
CA SER A 62 14.23 0.74 -13.69
C SER A 62 13.81 1.94 -14.53
N PHE A 63 14.39 3.09 -14.20
CA PHE A 63 13.99 4.39 -14.75
C PHE A 63 15.22 5.23 -15.10
N THR A 64 15.28 5.74 -16.32
CA THR A 64 16.28 6.73 -16.75
C THR A 64 15.78 8.12 -16.45
N VAL A 65 16.56 8.91 -15.72
CA VAL A 65 16.24 10.29 -15.38
C VAL A 65 16.45 11.17 -16.62
N GLN A 66 15.39 11.77 -17.16
CA GLN A 66 15.50 12.69 -18.32
C GLN A 66 15.78 14.13 -17.89
N GLN A 67 15.51 14.47 -16.63
CA GLN A 67 15.78 15.78 -16.04
C GLN A 67 16.25 15.61 -14.59
N SER A 68 17.39 16.22 -14.26
CA SER A 68 17.95 16.18 -12.89
C SER A 68 16.95 16.71 -11.85
N THR A 69 16.73 15.97 -10.76
CA THR A 69 15.81 16.35 -9.68
C THR A 69 16.05 15.49 -8.43
N TRP A 70 15.30 15.79 -7.37
CA TRP A 70 15.24 15.00 -6.13
C TRP A 70 14.19 13.90 -6.21
N PHE A 71 14.56 12.73 -5.70
CA PHE A 71 13.73 11.56 -5.54
C PHE A 71 13.79 11.07 -4.10
N ALA A 72 12.84 10.24 -3.69
CA ALA A 72 12.88 9.55 -2.41
C ALA A 72 12.35 8.13 -2.55
N ILE A 73 12.92 7.22 -1.76
CA ILE A 73 12.48 5.83 -1.69
C ILE A 73 12.11 5.44 -0.26
N SER A 74 11.08 4.63 -0.12
CA SER A 74 10.60 4.09 1.15
C SER A 74 9.88 2.75 0.91
N GLY A 75 9.42 2.11 1.99
CA GLY A 75 8.79 0.79 1.93
C GLY A 75 9.82 -0.33 1.88
N ALA A 76 9.50 -1.41 1.18
CA ALA A 76 10.38 -2.56 1.01
C ALA A 76 11.79 -2.15 0.57
N ASP A 77 12.83 -2.77 1.13
CA ASP A 77 14.19 -2.57 0.65
C ASP A 77 14.41 -3.34 -0.66
N LEU A 78 14.22 -2.64 -1.78
CA LEU A 78 14.31 -3.17 -3.14
C LEU A 78 15.75 -3.22 -3.69
N ASN A 79 16.79 -3.17 -2.84
CA ASN A 79 18.19 -3.10 -3.28
C ASN A 79 18.43 -1.99 -4.33
N ALA A 80 17.88 -0.80 -4.07
CA ALA A 80 17.88 0.28 -5.04
C ALA A 80 19.31 0.76 -5.33
N THR A 81 19.61 1.07 -6.60
CA THR A 81 20.86 1.71 -7.02
C THR A 81 20.58 2.91 -7.89
N LEU A 82 21.47 3.90 -7.84
CA LEU A 82 21.61 4.96 -8.83
C LEU A 82 22.86 4.66 -9.65
N ASP A 83 22.65 4.28 -10.91
CA ASP A 83 23.62 3.58 -11.75
C ASP A 83 24.11 2.31 -11.01
N THR A 84 25.35 2.32 -10.54
CA THR A 84 25.96 1.22 -9.77
C THR A 84 26.00 1.48 -8.27
N GLN A 85 25.71 2.70 -7.82
CA GLN A 85 25.86 3.10 -6.42
C GLN A 85 24.61 2.73 -5.61
N PRO A 86 24.73 2.01 -4.49
CA PRO A 86 23.61 1.71 -3.62
C PRO A 86 22.93 2.98 -3.10
N LEU A 87 21.60 2.99 -3.12
CA LEU A 87 20.79 4.02 -2.47
C LEU A 87 20.38 3.53 -1.09
N GLN A 88 20.46 4.43 -0.10
CA GLN A 88 19.88 4.18 1.21
C GLN A 88 18.35 4.16 1.09
N ASN A 89 17.70 3.13 1.61
CA ASN A 89 16.24 3.08 1.67
C ASN A 89 15.73 4.04 2.76
N TRP A 90 14.48 4.49 2.65
CA TRP A 90 13.88 5.49 3.55
C TRP A 90 14.64 6.83 3.58
N SER A 91 15.13 7.27 2.40
CA SER A 91 15.82 8.54 2.24
C SER A 91 15.56 9.20 0.89
N SER A 92 15.78 10.51 0.83
CA SER A 92 15.84 11.25 -0.42
C SER A 92 17.24 11.21 -1.05
N PHE A 93 17.32 11.42 -2.35
CA PHE A 93 18.58 11.51 -3.09
C PHE A 93 18.40 12.37 -4.34
N TYR A 94 19.49 12.98 -4.78
CA TYR A 94 19.52 13.75 -6.02
C TYR A 94 20.02 12.88 -7.17
N ALA A 95 19.30 12.85 -8.28
CA ALA A 95 19.70 12.13 -9.49
C ALA A 95 19.86 13.11 -10.65
N MET A 96 20.96 12.96 -11.39
CA MET A 96 21.27 13.77 -12.57
C MET A 96 20.63 13.17 -13.83
N LYS A 97 20.37 14.04 -14.81
CA LYS A 97 19.96 13.62 -16.16
C LYS A 97 20.93 12.56 -16.70
N GLY A 98 20.38 11.48 -17.24
CA GLY A 98 21.10 10.35 -17.81
C GLY A 98 21.35 9.21 -16.81
N GLN A 99 21.26 9.46 -15.50
CA GLN A 99 21.43 8.40 -14.51
C GLN A 99 20.22 7.47 -14.47
N VAL A 100 20.45 6.22 -14.08
CA VAL A 100 19.45 5.16 -14.03
C VAL A 100 19.17 4.76 -12.59
N ILE A 101 17.92 4.88 -12.17
CA ILE A 101 17.44 4.34 -10.89
C ILE A 101 17.02 2.89 -11.14
N ASN A 102 17.60 1.93 -10.43
CA ASN A 102 17.32 0.52 -10.62
C ASN A 102 16.85 -0.14 -9.32
N PHE A 103 15.80 -0.94 -9.40
CA PHE A 103 15.22 -1.70 -8.30
C PHE A 103 15.29 -3.18 -8.61
N LYS A 104 15.81 -3.97 -7.67
CA LYS A 104 15.90 -5.44 -7.78
C LYS A 104 14.82 -6.09 -6.90
N LEU A 105 15.00 -7.37 -6.61
CA LEU A 105 14.13 -8.08 -5.66
C LEU A 105 14.31 -7.52 -4.24
N PRO A 106 13.23 -7.53 -3.42
CA PRO A 106 13.28 -7.04 -2.05
C PRO A 106 14.18 -7.89 -1.16
N ARG A 107 14.97 -7.25 -0.28
CA ARG A 107 15.59 -7.89 0.90
C ARG A 107 14.53 -8.18 1.97
N ASN A 108 13.62 -7.24 2.18
CA ASN A 108 12.51 -7.33 3.12
C ASN A 108 11.29 -6.61 2.55
N GLY A 109 10.12 -6.87 3.14
CA GLY A 109 8.85 -6.33 2.66
C GLY A 109 8.45 -6.84 1.28
N LEU A 110 7.46 -6.18 0.68
CA LEU A 110 6.88 -6.53 -0.62
C LEU A 110 6.75 -5.33 -1.56
N ARG A 111 6.38 -4.15 -1.04
CA ARG A 111 6.04 -2.97 -1.85
C ARG A 111 6.97 -1.80 -1.52
N GLY A 112 7.68 -1.29 -2.52
CA GLY A 112 8.50 -0.09 -2.41
C GLY A 112 7.84 1.09 -3.12
N TYR A 113 8.19 2.30 -2.71
CA TYR A 113 7.65 3.54 -3.27
C TYR A 113 8.78 4.42 -3.78
N LEU A 114 8.61 4.99 -4.97
CA LEU A 114 9.48 6.01 -5.54
C LEU A 114 8.67 7.31 -5.71
N ALA A 115 9.05 8.34 -4.96
CA ALA A 115 8.54 9.69 -5.13
C ALA A 115 9.55 10.55 -5.89
N VAL A 116 9.04 11.58 -6.57
CA VAL A 116 9.81 12.65 -7.21
C VAL A 116 9.35 13.97 -6.63
N SER A 117 10.25 14.96 -6.56
CA SER A 117 9.90 16.28 -6.06
C SER A 117 8.77 16.92 -6.89
N GLY A 118 7.72 17.37 -6.22
CA GLY A 118 6.48 17.87 -6.81
C GLY A 118 5.46 16.80 -7.23
N GLY A 119 5.79 15.52 -7.09
CA GLY A 119 4.94 14.40 -7.52
C GLY A 119 4.95 14.16 -9.04
N PHE A 120 4.58 12.95 -9.43
CA PHE A 120 4.36 12.62 -10.83
C PHE A 120 3.05 13.22 -11.34
N ALA A 121 3.03 13.67 -12.59
CA ALA A 121 1.86 14.19 -13.25
C ALA A 121 1.11 13.05 -13.96
N ALA A 122 -0.19 13.00 -13.72
CA ALA A 122 -1.12 12.08 -14.37
C ALA A 122 -2.51 12.73 -14.44
N PRO A 123 -3.40 12.23 -15.32
CA PRO A 123 -4.77 12.70 -15.38
C PRO A 123 -5.55 12.26 -14.13
N ASP A 124 -6.32 13.18 -13.56
CA ASP A 124 -7.26 12.85 -12.49
C ASP A 124 -8.50 12.16 -13.07
N THR A 125 -8.82 10.99 -12.52
CA THR A 125 -10.04 10.24 -12.84
C THR A 125 -10.85 10.07 -11.56
N LEU A 126 -12.00 10.75 -11.50
CA LEU A 126 -12.86 10.82 -10.31
C LEU A 126 -12.11 11.36 -9.07
N GLY A 127 -11.32 12.42 -9.27
CA GLY A 127 -10.58 13.10 -8.19
C GLY A 127 -9.30 12.42 -7.73
N SER A 128 -8.75 11.49 -8.53
CA SER A 128 -7.50 10.77 -8.19
C SER A 128 -6.78 10.24 -9.43
N ALA A 129 -5.46 10.22 -9.37
CA ALA A 129 -4.55 9.61 -10.32
C ALA A 129 -4.24 8.13 -10.00
N SER A 130 -4.73 7.59 -8.88
CA SER A 130 -4.44 6.21 -8.47
C SER A 130 -4.86 5.18 -9.50
N THR A 131 -3.99 4.20 -9.75
CA THR A 131 -4.25 3.12 -10.70
C THR A 131 -5.06 2.03 -10.01
N VAL A 132 -6.27 1.75 -10.52
CA VAL A 132 -7.08 0.58 -10.14
C VAL A 132 -7.29 -0.27 -11.38
N VAL A 133 -6.54 -1.37 -11.48
CA VAL A 133 -6.52 -2.23 -12.67
C VAL A 133 -7.87 -2.89 -12.95
N ARG A 134 -8.53 -3.39 -11.89
CA ARG A 134 -9.85 -4.04 -11.98
C ARG A 134 -10.89 -3.13 -12.62
N ASP A 135 -10.92 -1.88 -12.18
CA ASP A 135 -11.92 -0.89 -12.59
C ASP A 135 -11.51 -0.19 -13.90
N LYS A 136 -10.27 -0.40 -14.37
CA LYS A 136 -9.66 0.30 -15.52
C LYS A 136 -9.68 1.83 -15.34
N LEU A 137 -9.35 2.29 -14.13
CA LEU A 137 -9.40 3.71 -13.76
C LEU A 137 -8.03 4.24 -13.30
N GLY A 138 -7.74 5.47 -13.71
CA GLY A 138 -6.57 6.24 -13.25
C GLY A 138 -5.24 5.73 -13.81
N GLY A 139 -4.16 6.03 -13.12
CA GLY A 139 -2.80 5.77 -13.56
C GLY A 139 -2.31 6.74 -14.63
N LEU A 140 -1.13 6.46 -15.19
CA LEU A 140 -0.43 7.34 -16.12
C LEU A 140 -1.29 7.76 -17.33
N ARG A 141 -2.19 6.89 -17.78
CA ARG A 141 -3.06 7.08 -18.95
C ARG A 141 -4.54 7.27 -18.60
N GLY A 142 -4.91 7.25 -17.32
CA GLY A 142 -6.31 7.33 -16.88
C GLY A 142 -7.16 6.06 -17.09
N ASN A 143 -6.59 5.00 -17.68
CA ASN A 143 -7.31 3.77 -18.06
C ASN A 143 -7.01 2.56 -17.15
N GLY A 144 -6.38 2.79 -15.98
CA GLY A 144 -6.04 1.76 -15.01
C GLY A 144 -4.90 0.82 -15.42
N SER A 145 -4.20 1.08 -16.53
CA SER A 145 -3.05 0.27 -16.93
C SER A 145 -1.86 0.48 -16.00
N SER A 146 -1.10 -0.58 -15.70
CA SER A 146 0.21 -0.47 -15.07
C SER A 146 1.17 0.37 -15.90
N ILE A 147 2.21 0.91 -15.27
CA ILE A 147 3.29 1.64 -15.95
C ILE A 147 4.05 0.64 -16.84
N GLY A 148 4.17 0.92 -18.13
CA GLY A 148 4.80 0.06 -19.14
C GLY A 148 6.27 0.42 -19.40
N THR A 149 7.03 -0.54 -19.93
CA THR A 149 8.36 -0.26 -20.48
C THR A 149 8.25 0.70 -21.66
N GLY A 150 9.11 1.72 -21.69
CA GLY A 150 9.08 2.79 -22.69
C GLY A 150 8.22 3.99 -22.30
N ASP A 151 7.42 3.89 -21.23
CA ASP A 151 6.61 5.01 -20.75
C ASP A 151 7.49 6.17 -20.28
N GLU A 152 6.95 7.39 -20.40
CA GLU A 152 7.53 8.57 -19.79
C GLU A 152 6.59 9.13 -18.74
N LEU A 153 7.09 9.28 -17.51
CA LEU A 153 6.34 9.86 -16.40
C LEU A 153 6.79 11.29 -16.21
N ALA A 154 5.89 12.23 -16.50
CA ALA A 154 6.15 13.64 -16.32
C ALA A 154 6.08 14.05 -14.84
N PHE A 155 6.80 15.10 -14.47
CA PHE A 155 6.68 15.78 -13.18
C PHE A 155 6.91 17.28 -13.36
N ARG A 156 6.37 18.09 -12.44
CA ARG A 156 6.21 19.54 -12.65
C ARG A 156 7.30 20.41 -12.03
N THR A 157 8.06 19.91 -11.06
CA THR A 157 8.95 20.78 -10.28
C THR A 157 10.42 20.67 -10.72
N LYS A 158 11.03 21.83 -11.00
CA LYS A 158 12.49 21.99 -11.08
C LYS A 158 12.97 22.44 -9.71
N ILE A 159 13.47 21.51 -8.92
CA ILE A 159 14.16 21.82 -7.68
C ILE A 159 15.66 21.70 -7.95
N SER A 160 16.41 22.76 -7.65
CA SER A 160 17.86 22.73 -7.72
C SER A 160 18.43 21.81 -6.65
N ARG A 161 19.62 21.27 -6.89
CA ARG A 161 20.34 20.50 -5.87
C ARG A 161 20.56 21.32 -4.58
N SER A 162 20.73 22.64 -4.69
CA SER A 162 20.93 23.55 -3.56
C SER A 162 19.70 23.77 -2.70
N ASP A 163 18.50 23.49 -3.21
CA ASP A 163 17.25 23.83 -2.54
C ASP A 163 16.90 22.80 -1.44
N TYR A 164 17.53 21.62 -1.48
CA TYR A 164 17.29 20.52 -0.56
C TYR A 164 18.61 19.89 -0.11
N SER A 165 18.57 19.28 1.06
CA SER A 165 19.59 18.35 1.52
C SER A 165 19.04 16.93 1.51
N THR A 166 19.94 15.95 1.42
CA THR A 166 19.59 14.55 1.64
C THR A 166 18.94 14.40 3.01
N GLN A 167 17.72 13.88 3.02
CA GLN A 167 16.95 13.59 4.23
C GLN A 167 16.84 12.08 4.38
N SER A 168 16.86 11.59 5.61
CA SER A 168 16.58 10.19 5.92
C SER A 168 15.61 10.09 7.08
N VAL A 169 14.76 9.07 7.05
CA VAL A 169 13.85 8.79 8.16
C VAL A 169 14.68 8.25 9.33
N SER A 170 14.44 8.78 10.53
CA SER A 170 15.06 8.24 11.74
C SER A 170 14.72 6.76 11.89
N PHE A 171 15.69 5.93 12.28
CA PHE A 171 15.50 4.48 12.46
C PHE A 171 14.30 4.11 13.34
N ARG A 172 13.88 5.01 14.25
CA ARG A 172 12.69 4.84 15.11
C ARG A 172 11.37 4.76 14.34
N PHE A 173 11.34 5.34 13.14
CA PHE A 173 10.16 5.42 12.27
C PHE A 173 10.31 4.55 11.02
N VAL A 174 11.40 3.79 10.89
CA VAL A 174 11.57 2.81 9.81
C VAL A 174 11.01 1.46 10.30
N PRO A 175 9.93 0.93 9.68
CA PRO A 175 9.38 -0.35 10.09
C PRO A 175 10.34 -1.52 9.81
N ASP A 176 10.39 -2.47 10.73
CA ASP A 176 11.10 -3.74 10.52
C ASP A 176 10.14 -4.77 9.91
N TYR A 177 10.23 -4.95 8.60
CA TYR A 177 9.37 -5.87 7.85
C TYR A 177 9.70 -7.36 8.06
N ASN A 178 10.74 -7.68 8.82
CA ASN A 178 11.07 -9.06 9.19
C ASN A 178 10.40 -9.51 10.50
N ARG A 179 9.85 -8.59 11.29
CA ARG A 179 9.15 -8.93 12.54
C ARG A 179 7.86 -9.71 12.27
N PRO A 180 7.41 -10.54 13.22
CA PRO A 180 6.07 -11.14 13.16
C PRO A 180 4.98 -10.10 12.90
N ILE A 181 3.98 -10.48 12.12
CA ILE A 181 2.87 -9.59 11.77
C ILE A 181 1.73 -9.83 12.75
N HIS A 182 1.51 -8.87 13.65
CA HIS A 182 0.36 -8.87 14.55
C HIS A 182 -0.59 -7.76 14.13
N LEU A 183 -1.82 -8.14 13.76
CA LEU A 183 -2.85 -7.22 13.28
C LEU A 183 -3.90 -7.02 14.37
N ARG A 184 -4.03 -5.79 14.88
CA ARG A 184 -5.06 -5.44 15.84
C ARG A 184 -6.38 -5.24 15.13
N ILE A 185 -7.43 -5.83 15.68
CA ILE A 185 -8.76 -5.85 15.08
C ILE A 185 -9.72 -5.02 15.91
N ILE A 186 -10.46 -4.15 15.24
CA ILE A 186 -11.65 -3.51 15.78
C ILE A 186 -12.83 -4.44 15.49
N PRO A 187 -13.47 -5.04 16.51
CA PRO A 187 -14.60 -5.95 16.30
C PRO A 187 -15.75 -5.27 15.55
N GLY A 188 -16.33 -6.00 14.59
CA GLY A 188 -17.47 -5.53 13.81
C GLY A 188 -18.80 -5.79 14.51
N TYR A 189 -19.89 -5.22 14.00
CA TYR A 189 -21.22 -5.45 14.56
C TYR A 189 -21.67 -6.92 14.46
N GLN A 190 -21.14 -7.67 13.48
CA GLN A 190 -21.42 -9.10 13.27
C GLN A 190 -20.61 -10.02 14.18
N VAL A 191 -19.66 -9.51 14.97
CA VAL A 191 -18.76 -10.36 15.79
C VAL A 191 -19.51 -11.29 16.74
N LYS A 192 -20.67 -10.85 17.26
CA LYS A 192 -21.53 -11.62 18.16
C LYS A 192 -22.24 -12.81 17.49
N GLN A 193 -22.22 -12.88 16.16
CA GLN A 193 -22.77 -14.01 15.40
C GLN A 193 -21.80 -15.19 15.37
N PHE A 194 -20.51 -14.96 15.62
CA PHE A 194 -19.50 -16.00 15.72
C PHE A 194 -19.53 -16.62 17.11
N SER A 195 -19.29 -17.94 17.19
CA SER A 195 -19.21 -18.62 18.48
C SER A 195 -17.96 -18.18 19.25
N PRO A 196 -17.99 -18.18 20.60
CA PRO A 196 -16.80 -17.88 21.40
C PRO A 196 -15.60 -18.78 21.05
N ALA A 197 -15.85 -20.05 20.70
CA ALA A 197 -14.81 -20.99 20.27
C ALA A 197 -14.18 -20.58 18.92
N ALA A 198 -14.99 -20.16 17.94
CA ALA A 198 -14.49 -19.68 16.65
C ALA A 198 -13.62 -18.42 16.82
N LEU A 199 -14.08 -17.47 17.65
CA LEU A 199 -13.30 -16.27 17.98
C LEU A 199 -12.00 -16.60 18.71
N SER A 200 -12.04 -17.52 19.67
CA SER A 200 -10.84 -17.96 20.39
C SER A 200 -9.81 -18.58 19.43
N HIS A 201 -10.24 -19.49 18.55
CA HIS A 201 -9.36 -20.08 17.54
C HIS A 201 -8.78 -19.01 16.61
N PHE A 202 -9.61 -18.10 16.12
CA PHE A 202 -9.19 -17.02 15.23
C PHE A 202 -8.04 -16.17 15.82
N TYR A 203 -8.08 -15.85 17.11
CA TYR A 203 -7.05 -15.04 17.77
C TYR A 203 -5.82 -15.84 18.24
N GLN A 204 -5.95 -17.15 18.46
CA GLN A 204 -4.88 -17.97 19.06
C GLN A 204 -4.03 -18.74 18.05
N GLN A 205 -4.41 -18.71 16.77
CA GLN A 205 -3.71 -19.45 15.74
C GLN A 205 -2.92 -18.56 14.80
N GLU A 206 -1.98 -19.20 14.13
CA GLU A 206 -1.22 -18.63 13.03
C GLU A 206 -1.99 -18.79 11.71
N TYR A 207 -1.93 -17.75 10.88
CA TYR A 207 -2.36 -17.79 9.49
C TYR A 207 -1.17 -17.51 8.59
N ILE A 208 -1.11 -18.18 7.44
CA ILE A 208 -0.06 -18.00 6.45
C ILE A 208 -0.61 -17.19 5.28
N VAL A 209 0.08 -16.14 4.86
CA VAL A 209 -0.32 -15.36 3.68
C VAL A 209 -0.28 -16.27 2.45
N SER A 210 -1.41 -16.39 1.75
CA SER A 210 -1.51 -17.17 0.52
C SER A 210 -0.90 -16.43 -0.67
N LYS A 211 -0.43 -17.20 -1.67
CA LYS A 211 0.02 -16.70 -2.97
C LYS A 211 -1.05 -15.95 -3.76
N ASP A 212 -2.33 -16.20 -3.46
CA ASP A 212 -3.48 -15.57 -4.13
C ASP A 212 -3.84 -14.20 -3.54
N SER A 213 -2.98 -13.65 -2.66
CA SER A 213 -3.13 -12.32 -2.07
C SER A 213 -2.70 -11.22 -3.05
N ASN A 214 -3.52 -10.16 -3.14
CA ASN A 214 -3.24 -9.03 -4.02
C ASN A 214 -3.77 -7.71 -3.42
N ARG A 215 -3.87 -6.65 -4.23
CA ARG A 215 -4.36 -5.34 -3.78
C ARG A 215 -5.86 -5.29 -3.48
N MET A 216 -6.65 -6.29 -3.89
CA MET A 216 -8.07 -6.40 -3.51
C MET A 216 -8.22 -6.95 -2.09
N GLY A 217 -7.38 -7.92 -1.73
CA GLY A 217 -7.40 -8.49 -0.39
C GLY A 217 -6.31 -9.54 -0.18
N TYR A 218 -5.94 -9.70 1.09
CA TYR A 218 -5.05 -10.73 1.55
C TYR A 218 -5.84 -11.98 1.92
N ARG A 219 -5.47 -13.10 1.31
CA ARG A 219 -6.01 -14.43 1.59
C ARG A 219 -5.04 -15.19 2.47
N PHE A 220 -5.58 -16.07 3.30
CA PHE A 220 -4.79 -16.82 4.26
C PHE A 220 -5.02 -18.31 4.12
N GLU A 221 -3.96 -19.06 4.40
CA GLU A 221 -3.93 -20.50 4.59
C GLU A 221 -3.81 -20.79 6.09
N GLY A 222 -4.34 -21.93 6.53
CA GLY A 222 -4.36 -22.31 7.95
C GLY A 222 -5.62 -23.07 8.30
N ARG A 223 -5.94 -23.13 9.59
CA ARG A 223 -7.17 -23.76 10.08
C ARG A 223 -8.32 -22.74 10.04
N GLY A 224 -9.38 -23.10 9.31
CA GLY A 224 -10.61 -22.32 9.26
C GLY A 224 -11.33 -22.27 10.60
N ILE A 225 -12.16 -21.24 10.77
CA ILE A 225 -13.08 -21.10 11.90
C ILE A 225 -14.52 -21.26 11.45
N ASP A 226 -15.42 -21.64 12.36
CA ASP A 226 -16.84 -21.77 12.03
C ASP A 226 -17.42 -20.39 11.68
N ALA A 227 -17.92 -20.27 10.45
CA ALA A 227 -18.63 -19.09 9.98
C ALA A 227 -20.12 -19.16 10.37
N PRO A 228 -20.76 -18.03 10.69
CA PRO A 228 -22.21 -17.99 10.90
C PRO A 228 -22.97 -18.47 9.66
N ASN A 229 -23.91 -19.41 9.84
CA ASN A 229 -24.71 -19.99 8.76
C ASN A 229 -25.95 -19.16 8.37
N GLN A 230 -26.14 -17.98 8.94
CA GLN A 230 -27.25 -17.10 8.56
C GLN A 230 -26.86 -16.42 7.25
N GLY A 231 -27.71 -16.52 6.21
CA GLY A 231 -27.46 -15.84 4.94
C GLY A 231 -27.22 -14.36 5.17
N ILE A 232 -26.09 -13.84 4.70
CA ILE A 232 -25.73 -12.44 4.89
C ILE A 232 -26.15 -11.64 3.66
N LEU A 233 -26.98 -10.63 3.92
CA LEU A 233 -27.29 -9.62 2.92
C LEU A 233 -26.00 -8.91 2.53
N SER A 234 -25.80 -8.78 1.22
CA SER A 234 -24.64 -8.09 0.69
C SER A 234 -24.63 -6.64 1.17
N GLU A 235 -23.50 -6.20 1.75
CA GLU A 235 -23.37 -4.88 2.35
C GLU A 235 -22.02 -4.24 2.03
N GLY A 236 -21.92 -2.94 2.33
CA GLY A 236 -20.70 -2.16 2.12
C GLY A 236 -19.49 -2.73 2.87
N LEU A 237 -18.36 -2.80 2.19
CA LEU A 237 -17.08 -3.21 2.76
C LEU A 237 -16.23 -1.99 3.12
N ALA A 238 -15.68 -2.01 4.33
CA ALA A 238 -14.63 -1.09 4.73
C ALA A 238 -13.26 -1.64 4.37
N LEU A 239 -12.30 -0.75 4.10
CA LEU A 239 -10.89 -1.09 4.01
C LEU A 239 -10.45 -1.78 5.32
N GLY A 240 -9.78 -2.92 5.20
CA GLY A 240 -9.35 -3.75 6.33
C GLY A 240 -10.40 -4.70 6.88
N SER A 241 -11.63 -4.69 6.36
CA SER A 241 -12.66 -5.65 6.78
C SER A 241 -12.20 -7.09 6.58
N ILE A 242 -12.49 -7.93 7.57
CA ILE A 242 -12.05 -9.32 7.63
C ILE A 242 -13.25 -10.21 7.36
N GLN A 243 -13.38 -10.64 6.12
CA GLN A 243 -14.42 -11.59 5.71
C GLN A 243 -13.98 -13.01 6.03
N ILE A 244 -14.89 -13.85 6.50
CA ILE A 244 -14.66 -15.29 6.68
C ILE A 244 -15.37 -16.03 5.54
N THR A 245 -14.62 -16.80 4.77
CA THR A 245 -15.14 -17.59 3.65
C THR A 245 -15.99 -18.78 4.15
N PRO A 246 -16.73 -19.47 3.25
CA PRO A 246 -17.42 -20.71 3.60
C PRO A 246 -16.49 -21.80 4.17
N ASP A 247 -15.23 -21.82 3.74
CA ASP A 247 -14.19 -22.72 4.25
C ASP A 247 -13.59 -22.26 5.60
N GLY A 248 -14.12 -21.18 6.18
CA GLY A 248 -13.71 -20.65 7.48
C GLY A 248 -12.42 -19.82 7.47
N LEU A 249 -11.86 -19.52 6.30
CA LEU A 249 -10.60 -18.79 6.18
C LEU A 249 -10.83 -17.27 6.08
N PRO A 250 -9.98 -16.44 6.70
CA PRO A 250 -10.11 -15.00 6.60
C PRO A 250 -9.67 -14.48 5.23
N ILE A 251 -10.27 -13.38 4.80
CA ILE A 251 -9.80 -12.50 3.74
C ILE A 251 -9.85 -11.07 4.27
N VAL A 252 -8.70 -10.39 4.31
CA VAL A 252 -8.60 -8.99 4.72
C VAL A 252 -8.70 -8.11 3.48
N MET A 253 -9.72 -7.26 3.38
CA MET A 253 -9.92 -6.34 2.26
C MET A 253 -8.86 -5.25 2.22
N LEU A 254 -8.28 -5.00 1.06
CA LEU A 254 -7.21 -4.01 0.84
C LEU A 254 -7.63 -2.93 -0.18
N CYS A 255 -6.76 -1.99 -0.55
CA CYS A 255 -7.13 -0.74 -1.24
C CYS A 255 -7.94 -0.87 -2.55
N ASP A 256 -7.84 -1.98 -3.27
CA ASP A 256 -8.61 -2.23 -4.50
C ASP A 256 -9.83 -3.15 -4.25
N HIS A 257 -10.29 -3.31 -3.00
CA HIS A 257 -11.40 -4.20 -2.64
C HIS A 257 -12.70 -3.84 -3.37
N GLN A 258 -13.61 -4.80 -3.48
CA GLN A 258 -14.96 -4.58 -3.99
C GLN A 258 -15.78 -3.75 -3.01
N THR A 259 -16.70 -2.91 -3.47
CA THR A 259 -17.44 -2.01 -2.57
C THR A 259 -18.46 -2.76 -1.70
N ILE A 260 -18.96 -3.90 -2.16
CA ILE A 260 -20.00 -4.70 -1.50
C ILE A 260 -19.53 -6.15 -1.36
N GLY A 261 -19.89 -6.82 -0.26
CA GLY A 261 -19.65 -8.25 -0.08
C GLY A 261 -20.66 -8.94 0.81
N GLY A 262 -20.82 -10.25 0.59
CA GLY A 262 -21.82 -11.09 1.27
C GLY A 262 -21.26 -12.09 2.28
N TYR A 263 -19.98 -11.99 2.65
CA TYR A 263 -19.39 -12.87 3.67
C TYR A 263 -19.47 -12.29 5.08
N PRO A 264 -19.57 -13.16 6.11
CA PRO A 264 -19.57 -12.76 7.51
C PRO A 264 -18.25 -12.10 7.88
N LYS A 265 -18.32 -11.06 8.73
CA LYS A 265 -17.17 -10.26 9.11
C LYS A 265 -16.94 -10.29 10.61
N VAL A 266 -15.74 -10.73 11.02
CA VAL A 266 -15.34 -10.70 12.43
C VAL A 266 -15.03 -9.28 12.90
N GLY A 267 -14.54 -8.43 12.00
CA GLY A 267 -14.20 -7.05 12.29
C GLY A 267 -13.37 -6.42 11.18
N CYS A 268 -12.57 -5.44 11.57
CA CYS A 268 -11.69 -4.70 10.68
C CYS A 268 -10.27 -4.62 11.25
N VAL A 269 -9.25 -4.93 10.43
CA VAL A 269 -7.86 -4.64 10.78
C VAL A 269 -7.71 -3.13 10.94
N SER A 270 -7.02 -2.72 12.01
CA SER A 270 -6.82 -1.31 12.29
C SER A 270 -6.09 -0.62 11.13
N GLN A 271 -6.49 0.62 10.84
CA GLN A 271 -5.93 1.36 9.72
C GLN A 271 -4.41 1.57 9.85
N VAL A 272 -3.90 1.65 11.08
CA VAL A 272 -2.47 1.78 11.38
C VAL A 272 -1.68 0.47 11.20
N ASP A 273 -2.34 -0.69 11.19
CA ASP A 273 -1.70 -2.00 11.00
C ASP A 273 -1.78 -2.50 9.54
N LEU A 274 -2.70 -1.97 8.73
CA LEU A 274 -2.82 -2.34 7.31
C LEU A 274 -1.54 -2.14 6.50
N PRO A 275 -0.77 -1.05 6.67
CA PRO A 275 0.56 -0.92 6.07
C PRO A 275 1.47 -2.11 6.32
N ARG A 276 1.43 -2.69 7.52
CA ARG A 276 2.25 -3.85 7.87
C ARG A 276 1.83 -5.10 7.10
N LEU A 277 0.52 -5.32 6.92
CA LEU A 277 -0.03 -6.41 6.12
C LEU A 277 0.30 -6.24 4.63
N ALA A 278 0.22 -5.01 4.11
CA ALA A 278 0.59 -4.71 2.72
C ALA A 278 2.08 -4.98 2.40
N GLN A 279 2.90 -5.27 3.40
CA GLN A 279 4.30 -5.66 3.22
C GLN A 279 4.53 -7.16 3.39
N ALA A 280 3.47 -7.90 3.73
CA ALA A 280 3.54 -9.34 3.92
C ALA A 280 3.63 -10.07 2.57
N ARG A 281 4.58 -11.00 2.47
CA ARG A 281 4.81 -11.87 1.33
C ARG A 281 4.08 -13.21 1.51
N PRO A 282 3.72 -13.89 0.41
CA PRO A 282 3.26 -15.27 0.48
C PRO A 282 4.18 -16.14 1.34
N GLY A 283 3.61 -16.98 2.20
CA GLY A 283 4.33 -17.82 3.16
C GLY A 283 4.67 -17.15 4.49
N GLN A 284 4.44 -15.84 4.67
CA GLN A 284 4.66 -15.20 5.98
C GLN A 284 3.49 -15.41 6.93
N SER A 285 3.84 -15.59 8.20
CA SER A 285 2.92 -15.72 9.31
C SER A 285 2.26 -14.40 9.71
N VAL A 286 0.97 -14.47 9.98
CA VAL A 286 0.13 -13.38 10.47
C VAL A 286 -0.70 -13.87 11.65
N TYR A 287 -0.78 -13.03 12.68
CA TYR A 287 -1.55 -13.25 13.89
C TYR A 287 -2.54 -12.12 14.06
N PHE A 288 -3.76 -12.47 14.43
CA PHE A 288 -4.82 -11.51 14.72
C PHE A 288 -4.94 -11.33 16.23
N GLN A 289 -5.18 -10.09 16.68
CA GLN A 289 -5.37 -9.81 18.10
C GLN A 289 -6.46 -8.75 18.32
N PRO A 290 -7.16 -8.76 19.46
CA PRO A 290 -8.11 -7.71 19.80
C PRO A 290 -7.42 -6.34 19.89
N GLY A 291 -8.03 -5.33 19.29
CA GLY A 291 -7.61 -3.93 19.39
C GLY A 291 -8.53 -3.11 20.27
N VAL A 292 -7.98 -2.11 20.95
CA VAL A 292 -8.77 -1.12 21.70
C VAL A 292 -9.08 0.06 20.78
N LEU A 293 -10.36 0.25 20.44
CA LEU A 293 -10.81 1.26 19.45
C LEU A 293 -10.23 2.66 19.73
N LYS A 294 -10.32 3.13 20.99
CA LYS A 294 -9.85 4.48 21.37
C LYS A 294 -8.34 4.66 21.15
N GLU A 295 -7.53 3.65 21.45
CA GLU A 295 -6.08 3.70 21.28
C GLU A 295 -5.70 3.69 19.81
N LEU A 296 -6.34 2.82 19.03
CA LEU A 296 -6.11 2.72 17.59
C LEU A 296 -6.52 3.99 16.85
N GLN A 297 -7.64 4.60 17.26
CA GLN A 297 -8.09 5.88 16.73
C GLN A 297 -7.11 7.00 17.09
N ALA A 298 -6.63 7.05 18.33
CA ALA A 298 -5.63 8.04 18.75
C ALA A 298 -4.33 7.90 17.94
N ALA A 299 -3.85 6.67 17.73
CA ALA A 299 -2.68 6.40 16.89
C ALA A 299 -2.90 6.82 15.43
N TRP A 300 -4.09 6.56 14.88
CA TRP A 300 -4.45 7.02 13.53
C TRP A 300 -4.47 8.56 13.45
N CYS A 301 -5.07 9.26 14.41
CA CYS A 301 -5.09 10.72 14.44
C CYS A 301 -3.69 11.32 14.55
N GLN A 302 -2.79 10.72 15.35
CA GLN A 302 -1.39 11.15 15.43
C GLN A 302 -0.68 10.99 14.09
N TRP A 303 -0.89 9.87 13.40
CA TRP A 303 -0.37 9.64 12.06
C TRP A 303 -0.89 10.70 11.08
N ALA A 304 -2.21 10.94 11.07
CA ALA A 304 -2.86 11.90 10.18
C ALA A 304 -2.30 13.31 10.39
N LEU A 305 -2.22 13.78 11.63
CA LEU A 305 -1.65 15.09 11.97
C LEU A 305 -0.17 15.22 11.57
N PHE A 306 0.62 14.16 11.74
CA PHE A 306 2.04 14.20 11.40
C PHE A 306 2.28 14.31 9.88
N PHE A 307 1.50 13.62 9.06
CA PHE A 307 1.63 13.65 7.61
C PHE A 307 0.81 14.77 6.95
N GLY A 308 -0.16 15.35 7.64
CA GLY A 308 -1.04 16.41 7.14
C GLY A 308 -2.26 15.89 6.40
N TYR A 309 -2.79 14.74 6.84
CA TYR A 309 -4.01 14.10 6.31
C TYR A 309 -5.25 14.79 6.84
#